data_AF-A0A658NNA9-F1
#
_entry.id   AF-A0A658NNA9-F1
#
_cell.length_a   1.000
_cell.length_b   1.000
_cell.length_c   1.000
_cell.angle_alpha   90.00
_cell.angle_beta   90.00
_cell.angle_gamma   90.00
#
_symmetry.space_group_name_H-M   'P 1'
#
loop_
_entity.id
_entity.type
_entity.pdbx_description
1 polymer ?
#
loop_
_entity_poly.entity_id
_entity_poly.type
_entity_poly.pdbx_seq_one_letter_code
_entity_poly.pdbx_strand_id
1 'polypeptide(L)'
;MEMCLTGRMMGADEAERAGLVARVVPAAELMAEALKMAEAIAGMPPLAAMAVKEQVNIAFETSLSQGILFERRLFHSLFGTDDQ
;
A
#
# COMPACT_ATOMS: atom_id res chain seq x y z
N MET A 1 8.48 -11.13 0.59
CA MET A 1 9.86 -11.64 0.50
C MET A 1 10.19 -12.20 -0.89
N GLU A 2 9.41 -13.14 -1.45
CA GLU A 2 9.67 -13.68 -2.80
C GLU A 2 9.87 -12.58 -3.86
N MET A 3 8.93 -11.63 -3.97
CA MET A 3 9.02 -10.53 -4.93
C MET A 3 10.23 -9.63 -4.67
N CYS A 4 10.50 -9.30 -3.40
CA CYS A 4 11.64 -8.43 -3.04
C CYS A 4 12.99 -9.05 -3.41
N LEU A 5 13.08 -10.38 -3.48
CA LEU A 5 14.32 -11.11 -3.77
C LEU A 5 14.44 -11.55 -5.23
N THR A 6 13.31 -11.72 -5.93
CA THR A 6 13.28 -12.22 -7.32
C THR A 6 13.01 -11.12 -8.36
N GLY A 7 12.44 -9.98 -7.94
CA GLY A 7 12.02 -8.91 -8.84
C GLY A 7 10.88 -9.30 -9.79
N ARG A 8 10.19 -10.43 -9.57
CA ARG A 8 9.11 -10.86 -10.47
C ARG A 8 7.95 -9.86 -10.47
N MET A 9 7.32 -9.74 -11.63
CA MET A 9 6.08 -8.97 -11.76
C MET A 9 4.89 -9.73 -11.14
N MET A 10 3.99 -8.98 -10.51
CA MET A 10 2.73 -9.50 -9.97
C MET A 10 1.57 -9.06 -10.87
N GLY A 11 0.71 -10.03 -11.22
CA GLY A 11 -0.50 -9.76 -12.01
C GLY A 11 -1.64 -9.16 -11.16
N ALA A 12 -2.65 -8.58 -11.81
CA ALA A 12 -3.76 -7.92 -11.13
C ALA A 12 -4.57 -8.86 -10.21
N ASP A 13 -4.89 -10.07 -10.67
CA ASP A 13 -5.66 -11.03 -9.87
C ASP A 13 -4.89 -11.55 -8.66
N GLU A 14 -3.57 -11.68 -8.79
CA GLU A 14 -2.71 -12.04 -7.66
C GLU A 14 -2.64 -10.90 -6.65
N ALA A 15 -2.49 -9.66 -7.13
CA ALA A 15 -2.47 -8.47 -6.29
C ALA A 15 -3.76 -8.29 -5.48
N GLU A 16 -4.92 -8.59 -6.08
CA GLU A 16 -6.21 -8.55 -5.38
C GLU A 16 -6.27 -9.61 -4.27
N ARG A 17 -5.94 -10.87 -4.58
CA ARG A 17 -5.95 -11.95 -3.59
C ARG A 17 -4.95 -11.74 -2.46
N ALA A 18 -3.83 -11.07 -2.75
CA ALA A 18 -2.81 -10.70 -1.78
C ALA A 18 -3.19 -9.47 -0.92
N GLY A 19 -4.28 -8.78 -1.25
CA GLY A 19 -4.71 -7.55 -0.56
C GLY A 19 -3.88 -6.31 -0.90
N LEU A 20 -3.05 -6.36 -1.96
CA LEU A 20 -2.29 -5.21 -2.46
C LEU A 20 -3.20 -4.20 -3.16
N VAL A 21 -4.22 -4.69 -3.86
CA VAL A 21 -5.29 -3.87 -4.44
C VAL A 21 -6.64 -4.34 -3.91
N ALA A 22 -7.59 -3.41 -3.76
CA ALA A 22 -8.90 -3.73 -3.18
C ALA A 22 -9.87 -4.41 -4.16
N ARG A 23 -9.70 -4.20 -5.47
CA ARG A 23 -10.50 -4.81 -6.54
C ARG A 23 -9.79 -4.69 -7.90
N VAL A 24 -10.14 -5.56 -8.84
CA VAL A 24 -9.76 -5.45 -10.27
C VAL A 24 -10.99 -5.08 -11.11
N VAL A 25 -10.84 -4.12 -12.02
CA VAL A 25 -11.91 -3.65 -12.91
C VAL A 25 -11.38 -3.48 -14.35
N PRO A 26 -12.24 -3.48 -15.38
CA PRO A 26 -11.84 -3.14 -16.74
C PRO A 26 -11.15 -1.77 -16.79
N ALA A 27 -10.07 -1.65 -17.57
CA ALA A 27 -9.27 -0.43 -17.62
C ALA A 27 -10.07 0.83 -18.00
N ALA A 28 -11.07 0.69 -18.88
CA ALA A 28 -11.95 1.78 -19.30
C ALA A 28 -12.86 2.29 -18.16
N GLU A 29 -13.11 1.47 -17.15
CA GLU A 29 -14.02 1.78 -16.03
C GLU A 29 -13.26 2.24 -14.78
N LEU A 30 -11.93 2.15 -14.77
CA LEU A 30 -11.08 2.43 -13.61
C LEU A 30 -11.46 3.73 -12.91
N MET A 31 -11.62 4.82 -13.68
CA MET A 31 -11.92 6.11 -13.08
C MET A 31 -13.34 6.27 -12.58
N ALA A 32 -14.30 5.71 -13.30
CA ALA A 32 -15.69 5.74 -12.85
C ALA A 32 -15.85 4.98 -11.53
N GLU A 33 -15.29 3.77 -11.43
CA GLU A 33 -15.39 2.94 -10.22
C GLU A 33 -14.62 3.51 -9.03
N ALA A 34 -13.44 4.11 -9.26
CA ALA A 34 -12.68 4.77 -8.21
C ALA A 34 -13.40 6.01 -7.66
N LEU A 35 -13.97 6.86 -8.52
CA LEU A 35 -14.72 8.04 -8.10
C LEU A 35 -16.00 7.67 -7.36
N LYS A 36 -16.74 6.67 -7.85
CA LYS A 36 -17.93 6.14 -7.16
C LYS A 36 -17.61 5.67 -5.74
N MET A 37 -16.46 5.01 -5.55
CA MET A 37 -16.02 4.60 -4.20
C MET A 37 -15.63 5.81 -3.34
N ALA A 38 -14.97 6.81 -3.92
CA ALA A 38 -14.62 8.04 -3.21
C ALA A 38 -15.86 8.82 -2.77
N GLU A 39 -16.90 8.91 -3.61
CA GLU A 39 -18.19 9.52 -3.28
C GLU A 39 -18.88 8.79 -2.13
N ALA A 40 -18.87 7.45 -2.13
CA ALA A 40 -19.41 6.65 -1.04
C ALA A 40 -18.70 6.93 0.30
N ILE A 41 -17.37 7.08 0.28
CA ILE A 41 -16.58 7.46 1.47
C ILE A 41 -16.89 8.89 1.90
N ALA A 42 -17.00 9.82 0.94
CA ALA A 42 -17.31 11.23 1.22
C ALA A 42 -18.72 11.43 1.79
N GLY A 43 -19.64 10.50 1.51
CA GLY A 43 -20.98 10.47 2.11
C GLY A 43 -21.03 10.00 3.57
N MET A 44 -19.92 9.51 4.13
CA MET A 44 -19.87 9.05 5.52
C MET A 44 -19.72 10.22 6.50
N PRO A 45 -20.19 10.08 7.77
CA PRO A 45 -19.92 11.07 8.80
C PRO A 45 -18.40 11.32 8.94
N PRO A 46 -17.92 12.57 8.79
CA PRO A 46 -16.50 12.84 8.59
C PRO A 46 -15.65 12.43 9.80
N LEU A 47 -16.13 12.68 11.02
CA LEU A 47 -15.41 12.31 12.24
C LEU A 47 -15.28 10.79 12.41
N ALA A 48 -16.32 10.02 12.03
CA ALA A 48 -16.27 8.56 12.11
C ALA A 48 -15.29 7.98 11.09
N ALA A 49 -15.31 8.47 9.85
CA ALA A 49 -14.37 8.04 8.81
C ALA A 49 -12.92 8.36 9.18
N MET A 50 -12.66 9.54 9.76
CA MET A 50 -11.34 9.92 10.27
C MET A 50 -10.88 9.00 11.41
N ALA A 51 -11.75 8.75 12.40
CA ALA A 51 -11.42 7.89 13.53
C ALA A 51 -11.09 6.45 13.11
N VAL A 52 -11.87 5.87 12.19
CA VAL A 52 -11.61 4.53 11.65
C VAL A 52 -10.27 4.49 10.93
N LYS A 53 -9.97 5.50 10.08
CA LYS A 53 -8.70 5.59 9.37
C LYS A 53 -7.51 5.68 10.34
N GLU A 54 -7.63 6.48 11.38
CA GLU A 54 -6.57 6.66 12.39
C GLU A 54 -6.30 5.38 13.17
N GLN A 55 -7.35 4.70 13.64
CA GLN A 55 -7.22 3.43 14.37
C GLN A 55 -6.53 2.34 13.53
N VAL A 56 -6.96 2.17 12.27
CA VAL A 56 -6.37 1.18 11.36
C VAL A 56 -4.90 1.50 11.06
N ASN A 57 -4.56 2.78 10.85
CA ASN A 57 -3.18 3.19 10.60
C ASN A 57 -2.24 2.91 11.78
N ILE A 58 -2.74 2.99 13.03
CA ILE A 58 -1.96 2.77 14.24
C ILE A 58 -1.80 1.26 14.56
N ALA A 59 -2.72 0.41 14.08
CA ALA A 59 -2.79 -1.00 14.47
C ALA A 59 -1.70 -1.92 13.88
N PHE A 60 -0.93 -1.50 12.87
CA PHE A 60 0.10 -2.35 12.23
C PHE A 60 1.49 -2.13 12.86
N GLU A 61 2.01 -3.18 13.51
CA GLU A 61 3.12 -3.20 14.49
C GLU A 61 4.54 -2.83 13.98
N THR A 62 5.36 -2.28 14.89
CA THR A 62 6.52 -1.40 14.65
C THR A 62 6.11 -0.26 13.74
N SER A 63 5.99 0.96 14.27
CA SER A 63 5.46 2.07 13.48
C SER A 63 6.16 2.13 12.12
N LEU A 64 5.41 2.29 11.03
CA LEU A 64 5.93 2.39 9.67
C LEU A 64 7.18 3.29 9.59
N SER A 65 7.19 4.37 10.37
CA SER A 65 8.34 5.27 10.53
C SER A 65 9.63 4.58 10.98
N GLN A 66 9.58 3.67 11.96
CA GLN A 66 10.75 2.91 12.42
C GLN A 66 11.23 1.91 11.35
N GLY A 67 10.29 1.25 10.66
CA GLY A 67 10.61 0.39 9.52
C GLY A 67 11.35 1.14 8.41
N ILE A 68 10.81 2.27 7.95
CA ILE A 68 11.43 3.13 6.92
C ILE A 68 12.81 3.64 7.35
N LEU A 69 12.96 4.04 8.62
CA LEU A 69 14.26 4.51 9.12
C LEU A 69 15.32 3.40 9.08
N PHE A 70 14.92 2.16 9.41
CA PHE A 70 15.78 0.99 9.34
C PHE A 70 16.12 0.62 7.90
N GLU A 71 15.12 0.56 7.01
CA GLU A 71 15.30 0.30 5.58
C GLU A 71 16.25 1.32 4.95
N ARG A 72 16.04 2.62 5.18
CA ARG A 72 16.91 3.69 4.67
C ARG A 72 18.35 3.52 5.15
N ARG A 73 18.56 3.21 6.43
CA ARG A 73 19.91 2.97 6.98
C ARG A 73 20.61 1.82 6.25
N LEU A 74 19.92 0.70 6.07
CA LEU A 74 20.47 -0.45 5.38
C LEU A 74 20.72 -0.14 3.90
N PHE A 75 19.75 0.46 3.21
CA PHE A 75 19.88 0.82 1.79
C PHE A 75 21.05 1.79 1.55
N HIS A 76 21.25 2.79 2.42
CA HIS A 76 22.42 3.67 2.35
C HIS A 76 23.75 2.92 2.51
N SER A 77 23.81 1.89 3.35
CA SER A 77 25.04 1.11 3.52
C SER A 77 25.42 0.31 2.27
N LEU A 78 24.44 -0.05 1.43
CA LEU A 78 24.69 -0.74 0.17
C LEU A 78 25.46 0.14 -0.83
N PHE A 79 25.36 1.47 -0.76
CA PHE A 79 26.16 2.39 -1.59
C PHE A 79 27.67 2.34 -1.31
N GLY A 80 28.08 1.71 -0.21
CA GLY A 80 29.49 1.51 0.14
C GLY A 80 30.07 0.16 -0.31
N THR A 81 29.30 -0.68 -1.00
CA THR A 81 29.76 -1.99 -1.48
C THR A 81 30.23 -1.91 -2.95
N ASP A 82 31.02 -2.88 -3.38
CA ASP A 82 31.54 -2.96 -4.75
C ASP A 82 30.46 -3.28 -5.81
N ASP A 83 29.25 -3.63 -5.37
CA ASP A 83 28.14 -4.10 -6.20
C ASP A 83 27.18 -2.98 -6.67
N GLN A 84 27.56 -1.71 -6.49
CA GLN A 84 26.80 -0.54 -6.91
C GLN A 84 27.20 0.02 -8.27
#